data_AF-A0A0S8E5L3-F1
#
_entry.id   AF-A0A0S8E5L3-F1
#
_cell.length_a   1.000
_cell.length_b   1.000
_cell.length_c   1.000
_cell.angle_alpha   90.00
_cell.angle_beta   90.00
_cell.angle_gamma   90.00
#
_symmetry.space_group_name_H-M   'P 1'
#
loop_
_entity.id
_entity.type
_entity.pdbx_description
1 polymer ?
#
loop_
_entity_poly.entity_id
_entity_poly.type
_entity_poly.pdbx_seq_one_letter_code
_entity_poly.pdbx_strand_id
1 'polypeptide(L)'
;MCIVAVGLVAGAARGQEAVPPREVKVLPVFFVPQGEPAPTEDQTERLVRHLAWCRTRYRELLRNQVTFAVAPQAPRVYQSERELAFYRAQPESSAPQIVRELLTELKSTRYNCPYILLVVMMNRKDDFPVGGGRPLNGGLNTGGGIVILSSFALDRSPNFQSTLQHELGHAFGLPHVDVYGYDMKSNDSIMSYNPRHHTKGFTPSQTPGKLIPEDLRALALNQRVFPGVQFDPEKEVPQGYSMAARIVPLGPMKIPGQPDGVKVTTDSGEDYGSKVANIAQGRIAPNKRDGKVTFNAKTMWHSTKAPTGWVSIEVAFPYEVELTRVEIHSQHSGEYHAAHAVGVSVQDCAERFSVVRNANLKSADDTVRLPKTKGRVWRFRFLAGRSGCVVLRGLRFFSADDELFPPLVPCEP
;
A
#
# COMPACT_ATOMS: atom_id res chain seq x y z
N MET A 1 -47.48 -31.57 6.27
CA MET A 1 -46.31 -31.40 5.38
C MET A 1 -45.69 -30.04 5.71
N CYS A 2 -44.74 -30.03 6.64
CA CYS A 2 -44.15 -28.80 7.19
C CYS A 2 -42.96 -28.36 6.35
N ILE A 3 -43.05 -27.19 5.73
CA ILE A 3 -41.94 -26.56 5.03
C ILE A 3 -41.03 -25.94 6.09
N VAL A 4 -39.87 -26.55 6.31
CA VAL A 4 -38.80 -25.98 7.12
C VAL A 4 -38.06 -24.98 6.26
N ALA A 5 -38.25 -23.69 6.53
CA ALA A 5 -37.44 -22.63 5.96
C ALA A 5 -36.04 -22.70 6.60
N VAL A 6 -35.06 -23.19 5.84
CA VAL A 6 -33.65 -23.10 6.23
C VAL A 6 -33.21 -21.66 6.01
N GLY A 7 -33.18 -20.90 7.10
CA GLY A 7 -32.53 -19.59 7.13
C GLY A 7 -31.04 -19.76 6.90
N LEU A 8 -30.56 -19.36 5.73
CA LEU A 8 -29.15 -19.15 5.46
C LEU A 8 -28.64 -18.03 6.36
N VAL A 9 -27.93 -18.40 7.42
CA VAL A 9 -27.18 -17.49 8.28
C VAL A 9 -26.06 -16.86 7.44
N ALA A 10 -26.30 -15.65 6.93
CA ALA A 10 -25.28 -14.79 6.37
C ALA A 10 -24.40 -14.25 7.52
N GLY A 11 -23.45 -15.05 7.98
CA GLY A 11 -22.65 -14.71 9.16
C GLY A 11 -21.36 -15.51 9.27
N ALA A 12 -20.46 -15.42 8.27
CA ALA A 12 -19.13 -16.03 8.38
C ALA A 12 -17.99 -15.40 7.54
N ALA A 13 -18.17 -14.27 6.84
CA ALA A 13 -17.17 -13.78 5.88
C ALA A 13 -16.61 -12.35 6.12
N ARG A 14 -16.83 -11.73 7.29
CA ARG A 14 -16.36 -10.34 7.55
C ARG A 14 -14.92 -10.23 8.05
N GLY A 15 -14.29 -11.31 8.52
CA GLY A 15 -12.92 -11.29 9.05
C GLY A 15 -11.81 -11.11 8.00
N GLN A 16 -12.13 -11.13 6.70
CA GLN A 16 -11.16 -10.99 5.60
C GLN A 16 -11.15 -9.59 4.97
N GLU A 17 -11.96 -8.65 5.45
CA GLU A 17 -12.09 -7.31 4.84
C GLU A 17 -10.82 -6.45 5.01
N ALA A 18 -10.00 -6.74 6.01
CA ALA A 18 -8.79 -5.99 6.36
C ALA A 18 -7.48 -6.73 6.07
N VAL A 19 -7.53 -8.02 5.74
CA VAL A 19 -6.33 -8.85 5.52
C VAL A 19 -5.84 -8.64 4.10
N PRO A 20 -4.61 -8.12 3.89
CA PRO A 20 -4.11 -7.93 2.55
C PRO A 20 -3.81 -9.27 1.86
N PRO A 21 -4.03 -9.38 0.55
CA PRO A 21 -3.85 -10.62 -0.21
C PRO A 21 -2.36 -11.00 -0.25
N ARG A 22 -2.05 -12.29 -0.09
CA ARG A 22 -0.66 -12.79 -0.10
C ARG A 22 0.10 -12.48 -1.39
N GLU A 23 -0.62 -12.46 -2.51
CA GLU A 23 -0.10 -12.12 -3.83
C GLU A 23 -1.11 -11.18 -4.51
N VAL A 24 -0.59 -10.24 -5.29
CA VAL A 24 -1.37 -9.29 -6.09
C VAL A 24 -1.03 -9.49 -7.57
N LYS A 25 -2.06 -9.54 -8.41
CA LYS A 25 -1.94 -9.73 -9.86
C LYS A 25 -2.42 -8.50 -10.62
N VAL A 26 -1.88 -8.26 -11.80
CA VAL A 26 -2.44 -7.24 -12.70
C VAL A 26 -3.70 -7.79 -13.35
N LEU A 27 -4.85 -7.15 -13.12
CA LEU A 27 -6.12 -7.47 -13.75
C LEU A 27 -6.39 -6.43 -14.86
N PRO A 28 -6.31 -6.80 -16.14
CA PRO A 28 -6.72 -5.92 -17.23
C PRO A 28 -8.25 -5.74 -17.23
N VAL A 29 -8.70 -4.49 -17.30
CA VAL A 29 -10.11 -4.08 -17.28
C VAL A 29 -10.35 -3.04 -18.37
N PHE A 30 -11.31 -3.28 -19.26
CA PHE A 30 -11.95 -2.23 -20.04
C PHE A 30 -13.11 -1.66 -19.24
N PHE A 31 -13.00 -0.38 -18.88
CA PHE A 31 -14.04 0.34 -18.19
C PHE A 31 -14.85 1.12 -19.21
N VAL A 32 -16.14 0.82 -19.34
CA VAL A 32 -17.01 1.34 -20.40
C VAL A 32 -18.03 2.29 -19.77
N PRO A 33 -17.83 3.62 -19.86
CA PRO A 33 -18.85 4.57 -19.46
C PRO A 33 -20.15 4.37 -20.23
N GLN A 34 -21.27 4.74 -19.61
CA GLN A 34 -22.59 4.70 -20.24
C GLN A 34 -22.55 5.43 -21.59
N GLY A 35 -23.04 4.75 -22.63
CA GLY A 35 -23.11 5.28 -24.00
C GLY A 35 -21.83 5.10 -24.83
N GLU A 36 -20.69 4.71 -24.22
CA GLU A 36 -19.50 4.34 -24.97
C GLU A 36 -19.58 2.88 -25.46
N PRO A 37 -18.98 2.55 -26.61
CA PRO A 37 -18.98 1.18 -27.12
C PRO A 37 -18.06 0.29 -26.28
N ALA A 38 -18.42 -1.00 -26.19
CA ALA A 38 -17.54 -2.05 -25.69
C ALA A 38 -16.21 -2.11 -26.49
N PRO A 39 -15.13 -2.65 -25.89
CA PRO A 39 -13.86 -2.84 -26.60
C PRO A 39 -14.04 -3.78 -27.79
N THR A 40 -13.27 -3.54 -28.84
CA THR A 40 -13.16 -4.48 -29.97
C THR A 40 -12.23 -5.64 -29.63
N GLU A 41 -12.25 -6.69 -30.46
CA GLU A 41 -11.29 -7.80 -30.37
C GLU A 41 -9.85 -7.30 -30.55
N ASP A 42 -9.58 -6.43 -31.54
CA ASP A 42 -8.24 -5.82 -31.74
C ASP A 42 -7.77 -5.05 -30.50
N GLN A 43 -8.64 -4.25 -29.86
CA GLN A 43 -8.29 -3.54 -28.63
C GLN A 43 -7.94 -4.51 -27.51
N THR A 44 -8.71 -5.59 -27.38
CA THR A 44 -8.50 -6.63 -26.37
C THR A 44 -7.16 -7.34 -26.58
N GLU A 45 -6.89 -7.80 -27.79
CA GLU A 45 -5.63 -8.46 -28.16
C GLU A 45 -4.43 -7.52 -28.00
N ARG A 46 -4.58 -6.26 -28.40
CA ARG A 46 -3.54 -5.24 -28.28
C ARG A 46 -3.18 -4.97 -26.82
N LEU A 47 -4.16 -4.84 -25.94
CA LEU A 47 -3.91 -4.66 -24.50
C LEU A 47 -3.18 -5.87 -23.91
N VAL A 48 -3.62 -7.08 -24.25
CA VAL A 48 -2.96 -8.32 -23.80
C VAL A 48 -1.52 -8.37 -24.29
N ARG A 49 -1.25 -8.01 -25.54
CA ARG A 49 0.09 -7.97 -26.12
C ARG A 49 0.99 -6.94 -25.41
N HIS A 50 0.49 -5.74 -25.14
CA HIS A 50 1.23 -4.73 -24.38
C HIS A 50 1.55 -5.19 -22.95
N LEU A 51 0.59 -5.84 -22.28
CA LEU A 51 0.79 -6.34 -20.93
C LEU A 51 1.79 -7.49 -20.88
N ALA A 52 1.74 -8.41 -21.84
CA ALA A 52 2.74 -9.47 -21.99
C ALA A 52 4.14 -8.89 -22.20
N TRP A 53 4.26 -7.87 -23.05
CA TRP A 53 5.54 -7.21 -23.29
C TRP A 53 6.05 -6.44 -22.07
N CYS A 54 5.17 -5.74 -21.34
CA CYS A 54 5.49 -5.12 -20.04
C CYS A 54 6.06 -6.15 -19.06
N ARG A 55 5.40 -7.31 -18.93
CA ARG A 55 5.81 -8.36 -17.99
C ARG A 55 7.20 -8.89 -18.32
N THR A 56 7.48 -9.15 -19.60
CA THR A 56 8.82 -9.53 -20.07
C THR A 56 9.83 -8.43 -19.76
N ARG A 57 9.49 -7.17 -20.05
CA ARG A 57 10.40 -6.05 -19.79
C ARG A 57 10.72 -5.88 -18.31
N TYR A 58 9.73 -5.97 -17.42
CA TYR A 58 9.96 -5.92 -15.98
C TYR A 58 10.84 -7.08 -15.49
N ARG A 59 10.71 -8.29 -16.06
CA ARG A 59 11.62 -9.40 -15.76
C ARG A 59 13.06 -9.06 -16.10
N GLU A 60 13.31 -8.50 -17.29
CA GLU A 60 14.65 -8.06 -17.69
C GLU A 60 15.19 -6.96 -16.76
N LEU A 61 14.36 -5.98 -16.44
CA LEU A 61 14.71 -4.86 -15.56
C LEU A 61 15.04 -5.32 -14.13
N LEU A 62 14.36 -6.38 -13.67
CA LEU A 62 14.60 -7.05 -12.40
C LEU A 62 15.70 -8.13 -12.51
N ARG A 63 16.59 -8.03 -13.50
CA ARG A 63 17.76 -8.92 -13.69
C ARG A 63 17.39 -10.39 -13.81
N ASN A 64 16.28 -10.68 -14.49
CA ASN A 64 15.71 -12.01 -14.67
C ASN A 64 15.22 -12.70 -13.39
N GLN A 65 15.02 -11.94 -12.31
CA GLN A 65 14.23 -12.40 -11.16
C GLN A 65 12.75 -12.53 -11.54
N VAL A 66 11.93 -12.95 -10.57
CA VAL A 66 10.47 -13.03 -10.74
C VAL A 66 9.90 -11.64 -11.08
N THR A 67 8.88 -11.62 -11.93
CA THR A 67 8.13 -10.41 -12.33
C THR A 67 6.67 -10.56 -11.90
N PHE A 68 5.90 -9.48 -11.98
CA PHE A 68 4.49 -9.48 -11.61
C PHE A 68 3.69 -10.53 -12.40
N ALA A 69 2.64 -11.05 -11.76
CA ALA A 69 1.68 -11.95 -12.37
C ALA A 69 0.52 -11.17 -13.01
N VAL A 70 -0.08 -11.74 -14.05
CA VAL A 70 -1.29 -11.22 -14.69
C VAL A 70 -2.42 -12.18 -14.34
N ALA A 71 -3.62 -11.65 -14.07
CA ALA A 71 -4.80 -12.48 -13.84
C ALA A 71 -5.05 -13.36 -15.07
N PRO A 72 -5.31 -14.68 -14.90
CA PRO A 72 -5.31 -15.64 -16.01
C PRO A 72 -6.52 -15.53 -16.96
N GLN A 73 -7.44 -14.60 -16.70
CA GLN A 73 -8.68 -14.44 -17.45
C GLN A 73 -8.50 -13.41 -18.57
N ALA A 74 -9.37 -13.47 -19.59
CA ALA A 74 -9.49 -12.40 -20.57
C ALA A 74 -9.72 -11.05 -19.88
N PRO A 75 -9.32 -9.92 -20.50
CA PRO A 75 -9.62 -8.60 -19.97
C PRO A 75 -11.09 -8.46 -19.57
N ARG A 76 -11.31 -8.03 -18.32
CA ARG A 76 -12.68 -7.82 -17.81
C ARG A 76 -13.30 -6.64 -18.53
N VAL A 77 -14.57 -6.72 -18.91
CA VAL A 77 -15.33 -5.57 -19.40
C VAL A 77 -16.30 -5.15 -18.30
N TYR A 78 -16.14 -3.94 -17.79
CA TYR A 78 -17.03 -3.33 -16.80
C TYR A 78 -17.91 -2.28 -17.48
N GLN A 79 -19.22 -2.44 -17.41
CA GLN A 79 -20.20 -1.48 -17.93
C GLN A 79 -20.66 -0.57 -16.80
N SER A 80 -20.35 0.70 -16.90
CA SER A 80 -20.77 1.69 -15.90
C SER A 80 -22.17 2.22 -16.18
N GLU A 81 -22.89 2.53 -15.10
CA GLU A 81 -24.16 3.25 -15.12
C GLU A 81 -23.99 4.78 -15.30
N ARG A 82 -22.75 5.28 -15.41
CA ARG A 82 -22.44 6.71 -15.51
C ARG A 82 -21.81 7.04 -16.86
N GLU A 83 -22.21 8.18 -17.42
CA GLU A 83 -21.64 8.69 -18.66
C GLU A 83 -20.20 9.20 -18.49
N LEU A 84 -19.44 9.27 -19.59
CA LEU A 84 -18.06 9.77 -19.59
C LEU A 84 -17.92 11.18 -19.00
N ALA A 85 -18.94 12.04 -19.18
CA ALA A 85 -18.97 13.39 -18.63
C ALA A 85 -18.90 13.42 -17.09
N PHE A 86 -19.52 12.45 -16.42
CA PHE A 86 -19.44 12.32 -14.97
C PHE A 86 -17.98 12.11 -14.53
N TYR A 87 -17.26 11.19 -15.21
CA TYR A 87 -15.88 10.85 -14.85
C TYR A 87 -14.91 12.01 -15.07
N ARG A 88 -15.11 12.81 -16.12
CA ARG A 88 -14.29 14.02 -16.39
C ARG A 88 -14.42 15.08 -15.32
N ALA A 89 -15.58 15.18 -14.67
CA ALA A 89 -15.83 16.12 -13.59
C ALA A 89 -15.20 15.69 -12.25
N GLN A 90 -14.65 14.48 -12.15
CA GLN A 90 -14.06 13.97 -10.91
C GLN A 90 -12.58 14.37 -10.78
N PRO A 91 -12.08 14.51 -9.54
CA PRO A 91 -10.66 14.72 -9.30
C PRO A 91 -9.81 13.51 -9.73
N GLU A 92 -8.49 13.73 -9.82
CA GLU A 92 -7.49 12.68 -10.07
C GLU A 92 -7.80 11.82 -11.30
N SER A 93 -8.23 12.45 -12.40
CA SER A 93 -8.59 11.75 -13.64
C SER A 93 -9.61 10.60 -13.41
N SER A 94 -10.48 10.76 -12.41
CA SER A 94 -11.50 9.79 -12.01
C SER A 94 -11.03 8.48 -11.37
N ALA A 95 -9.73 8.27 -11.15
CA ALA A 95 -9.22 7.03 -10.56
C ALA A 95 -10.00 6.61 -9.29
N PRO A 96 -10.29 7.51 -8.33
CA PRO A 96 -11.02 7.11 -7.12
C PRO A 96 -12.44 6.57 -7.35
N GLN A 97 -13.20 7.14 -8.30
CA GLN A 97 -14.57 6.67 -8.59
C GLN A 97 -14.54 5.35 -9.35
N ILE A 98 -13.64 5.22 -10.33
CA ILE A 98 -13.43 3.98 -11.07
C ILE A 98 -13.08 2.84 -10.11
N VAL A 99 -12.13 3.07 -9.20
CA VAL A 99 -11.74 2.08 -8.17
C VAL A 99 -12.95 1.71 -7.30
N ARG A 100 -13.74 2.68 -6.85
CA ARG A 100 -14.94 2.41 -6.03
C ARG A 100 -15.90 1.45 -6.74
N GLU A 101 -16.22 1.72 -8.00
CA GLU A 101 -17.13 0.90 -8.80
C GLU A 101 -16.57 -0.52 -8.98
N LEU A 102 -15.30 -0.63 -9.35
CA LEU A 102 -14.65 -1.92 -9.55
C LEU A 102 -14.51 -2.72 -8.24
N LEU A 103 -14.19 -2.09 -7.11
CA LEU A 103 -14.14 -2.76 -5.81
C LEU A 103 -15.52 -3.27 -5.40
N THR A 104 -16.58 -2.49 -5.66
CA THR A 104 -17.97 -2.89 -5.39
C THR A 104 -18.34 -4.12 -6.21
N GLU A 105 -18.04 -4.10 -7.52
CA GLU A 105 -18.30 -5.23 -8.40
C GLU A 105 -17.47 -6.48 -8.02
N LEU A 106 -16.21 -6.29 -7.65
CA LEU A 106 -15.31 -7.36 -7.18
C LEU A 106 -15.62 -7.83 -5.75
N LYS A 107 -16.60 -7.22 -5.07
CA LYS A 107 -16.93 -7.49 -3.66
C LYS A 107 -15.70 -7.45 -2.76
N SER A 108 -14.81 -6.50 -3.04
CA SER A 108 -13.53 -6.33 -2.36
C SER A 108 -13.48 -4.97 -1.65
N THR A 109 -12.63 -4.88 -0.64
CA THR A 109 -12.25 -3.61 -0.03
C THR A 109 -10.94 -3.13 -0.65
N ARG A 110 -10.56 -1.88 -0.36
CA ARG A 110 -9.22 -1.38 -0.72
C ARG A 110 -8.08 -2.20 -0.11
N TYR A 111 -8.31 -2.95 0.98
CA TYR A 111 -7.26 -3.69 1.70
C TYR A 111 -7.12 -5.12 1.20
N ASN A 112 -8.23 -5.81 0.90
CA ASN A 112 -8.19 -7.22 0.50
C ASN A 112 -8.22 -7.45 -1.01
N CYS A 113 -8.30 -6.38 -1.82
CA CYS A 113 -8.30 -6.48 -3.28
C CYS A 113 -7.01 -7.17 -3.79
N PRO A 114 -7.09 -8.34 -4.44
CA PRO A 114 -5.93 -9.10 -4.93
C PRO A 114 -5.37 -8.58 -6.26
N TYR A 115 -5.74 -7.36 -6.66
CA TYR A 115 -5.44 -6.85 -7.98
C TYR A 115 -4.80 -5.46 -7.99
N ILE A 116 -3.82 -5.29 -8.88
CA ILE A 116 -3.57 -4.02 -9.56
C ILE A 116 -4.58 -3.94 -10.71
N LEU A 117 -5.52 -3.01 -10.64
CA LEU A 117 -6.54 -2.80 -11.67
C LEU A 117 -5.90 -2.02 -12.84
N LEU A 118 -5.57 -2.70 -13.94
CA LEU A 118 -5.12 -2.03 -15.16
C LEU A 118 -6.34 -1.65 -15.98
N VAL A 119 -6.79 -0.41 -15.81
CA VAL A 119 -8.00 0.12 -16.42
C VAL A 119 -7.68 0.85 -17.72
N VAL A 120 -8.32 0.40 -18.81
CA VAL A 120 -8.45 1.16 -20.05
C VAL A 120 -9.87 1.71 -20.12
N MET A 121 -10.03 3.02 -19.95
CA MET A 121 -11.32 3.67 -20.12
C MET A 121 -11.68 3.76 -21.60
N MET A 122 -12.84 3.23 -21.96
CA MET A 122 -13.38 3.36 -23.30
C MET A 122 -13.76 4.82 -23.55
N ASN A 123 -13.04 5.41 -24.49
CA ASN A 123 -13.21 6.77 -24.97
C ASN A 123 -12.45 6.86 -26.30
N ARG A 124 -13.18 6.98 -27.41
CA ARG A 124 -12.58 7.05 -28.76
C ARG A 124 -12.25 8.47 -29.20
N LYS A 125 -12.72 9.49 -28.45
CA LYS A 125 -12.71 10.89 -28.89
C LYS A 125 -11.38 11.57 -28.60
N ASP A 126 -10.84 11.37 -27.41
CA ASP A 126 -9.63 12.04 -26.95
C ASP A 126 -8.87 11.19 -25.92
N ASP A 127 -7.71 11.68 -25.51
CA ASP A 127 -6.82 11.03 -24.55
C ASP A 127 -7.21 11.31 -23.08
N PHE A 128 -8.48 11.07 -22.74
CA PHE A 128 -8.94 11.07 -21.36
C PHE A 128 -9.28 9.64 -20.90
N PRO A 129 -8.83 9.22 -19.70
CA PRO A 129 -7.90 9.93 -18.84
C PRO A 129 -6.47 9.90 -19.40
N VAL A 130 -5.69 10.93 -19.09
CA VAL A 130 -4.23 10.88 -19.26
C VAL A 130 -3.68 9.82 -18.30
N GLY A 131 -2.66 9.08 -18.75
CA GLY A 131 -2.04 7.99 -18.01
C GLY A 131 -1.75 8.33 -16.54
N GLY A 132 -2.04 7.39 -15.65
CA GLY A 132 -1.79 7.53 -14.22
C GLY A 132 -1.77 6.19 -13.51
N GLY A 133 -1.01 6.08 -12.43
CA GLY A 133 -0.94 4.88 -11.60
C GLY A 133 -0.67 5.22 -10.14
N ARG A 134 -1.11 4.35 -9.22
CA ARG A 134 -0.76 4.40 -7.79
C ARG A 134 -1.27 3.17 -7.02
N PRO A 135 -0.68 2.85 -5.85
CA PRO A 135 -1.24 1.86 -4.93
C PRO A 135 -2.53 2.38 -4.29
N LEU A 136 -3.46 1.49 -3.96
CA LEU A 136 -4.73 1.89 -3.32
C LEU A 136 -4.48 2.41 -1.90
N ASN A 137 -3.66 1.70 -1.12
CA ASN A 137 -3.34 2.03 0.27
C ASN A 137 -2.04 2.83 0.42
N GLY A 138 -1.42 3.23 -0.70
CA GLY A 138 -0.11 3.88 -0.72
C GLY A 138 1.03 2.93 -0.40
N GLY A 139 2.27 3.40 -0.58
CA GLY A 139 3.46 2.65 -0.18
C GLY A 139 3.72 1.38 -0.97
N LEU A 140 4.52 0.51 -0.36
CA LEU A 140 4.99 -0.76 -0.91
C LEU A 140 4.35 -1.90 -0.10
N ASN A 141 3.98 -2.98 -0.77
CA ASN A 141 3.47 -4.20 -0.12
C ASN A 141 2.12 -4.07 0.63
N THR A 142 1.35 -3.01 0.36
CA THR A 142 0.09 -2.70 1.06
C THR A 142 -1.18 -3.24 0.38
N GLY A 143 -1.02 -4.03 -0.69
CA GLY A 143 -2.12 -4.67 -1.42
C GLY A 143 -2.23 -4.17 -2.86
N GLY A 144 -3.48 -4.01 -3.33
CA GLY A 144 -3.79 -3.64 -4.70
C GLY A 144 -3.40 -2.21 -5.11
N GLY A 145 -3.69 -1.89 -6.36
CA GLY A 145 -3.39 -0.59 -6.98
C GLY A 145 -4.24 -0.36 -8.22
N ILE A 146 -3.98 0.73 -8.92
CA ILE A 146 -4.63 1.04 -10.19
C ILE A 146 -3.62 1.63 -11.17
N VAL A 147 -3.84 1.31 -12.44
CA VAL A 147 -3.36 2.07 -13.60
C VAL A 147 -4.59 2.51 -14.38
N ILE A 148 -4.64 3.76 -14.83
CA ILE A 148 -5.66 4.28 -15.73
C ILE A 148 -5.01 4.72 -17.04
N LEU A 149 -5.60 4.32 -18.15
CA LEU A 149 -5.22 4.69 -19.52
C LEU A 149 -6.50 4.88 -20.35
N SER A 150 -6.41 5.59 -21.47
CA SER A 150 -7.52 5.74 -22.40
C SER A 150 -7.45 4.70 -23.53
N SER A 151 -8.60 4.28 -24.06
CA SER A 151 -8.63 3.47 -25.28
C SER A 151 -8.11 4.26 -26.49
N PHE A 152 -8.27 5.60 -26.49
CA PHE A 152 -7.68 6.47 -27.50
C PHE A 152 -6.16 6.32 -27.57
N ALA A 153 -5.47 6.32 -26.42
CA ALA A 153 -4.03 6.10 -26.36
C ALA A 153 -3.65 4.69 -26.79
N LEU A 154 -4.41 3.66 -26.38
CA LEU A 154 -4.21 2.28 -26.82
C LEU A 154 -4.23 2.15 -28.35
N ASP A 155 -5.13 2.90 -29.00
CA ASP A 155 -5.31 2.83 -30.45
C ASP A 155 -4.30 3.70 -31.21
N ARG A 156 -3.97 4.88 -30.68
CA ARG A 156 -3.31 5.96 -31.44
C ARG A 156 -1.94 6.37 -30.91
N SER A 157 -1.63 6.14 -29.65
CA SER A 157 -0.37 6.60 -29.07
C SER A 157 0.77 5.66 -29.43
N PRO A 158 1.81 6.12 -30.14
CA PRO A 158 3.01 5.30 -30.37
C PRO A 158 3.74 4.99 -29.04
N ASN A 159 3.53 5.79 -28.00
CA ASN A 159 4.26 5.68 -26.74
C ASN A 159 3.51 4.85 -25.68
N PHE A 160 2.35 4.25 -26.04
CA PHE A 160 1.49 3.53 -25.11
C PHE A 160 2.25 2.51 -24.26
N GLN A 161 3.17 1.77 -24.87
CA GLN A 161 3.97 0.77 -24.16
C GLN A 161 4.86 1.38 -23.07
N SER A 162 5.62 2.45 -23.38
CA SER A 162 6.45 3.13 -22.37
C SER A 162 5.60 3.76 -21.26
N THR A 163 4.44 4.34 -21.60
CA THR A 163 3.51 4.88 -20.60
C THR A 163 2.98 3.78 -19.70
N LEU A 164 2.53 2.65 -20.25
CA LEU A 164 2.06 1.51 -19.46
C LEU A 164 3.15 0.99 -18.50
N GLN A 165 4.42 0.93 -18.94
CA GLN A 165 5.53 0.52 -18.08
C GLN A 165 5.74 1.49 -16.92
N HIS A 166 5.68 2.80 -17.19
CA HIS A 166 5.78 3.87 -16.20
C HIS A 166 4.64 3.81 -15.18
N GLU A 167 3.38 3.75 -15.65
CA GLU A 167 2.22 3.74 -14.76
C GLU A 167 2.12 2.47 -13.91
N LEU A 168 2.53 1.32 -14.46
CA LEU A 168 2.69 0.11 -13.65
C LEU A 168 3.73 0.31 -12.53
N GLY A 169 4.82 1.05 -12.80
CA GLY A 169 5.82 1.39 -11.79
C GLY A 169 5.20 2.16 -10.62
N HIS A 170 4.35 3.16 -10.93
CA HIS A 170 3.57 3.84 -9.90
C HIS A 170 2.60 2.93 -9.17
N ALA A 171 1.86 2.07 -9.88
CA ALA A 171 0.95 1.12 -9.25
C ALA A 171 1.67 0.11 -8.34
N PHE A 172 2.96 -0.16 -8.61
CA PHE A 172 3.85 -0.97 -7.77
C PHE A 172 4.49 -0.17 -6.62
N GLY A 173 4.24 1.14 -6.54
CA GLY A 173 4.63 2.01 -5.43
C GLY A 173 5.84 2.90 -5.69
N LEU A 174 6.37 2.94 -6.92
CA LEU A 174 7.50 3.81 -7.26
C LEU A 174 7.04 5.26 -7.45
N PRO A 175 7.68 6.25 -6.79
CA PRO A 175 7.47 7.66 -7.10
C PRO A 175 8.25 8.07 -8.37
N HIS A 176 8.03 9.29 -8.83
CA HIS A 176 8.93 9.94 -9.78
C HIS A 176 10.31 10.17 -9.17
N VAL A 177 11.34 10.28 -10.01
CA VAL A 177 12.74 10.36 -9.58
C VAL A 177 13.14 11.69 -8.94
N ASP A 178 12.37 12.76 -9.16
CA ASP A 178 12.59 14.10 -8.58
C ASP A 178 12.46 14.13 -7.06
N VAL A 179 11.70 13.21 -6.47
CA VAL A 179 11.60 13.09 -5.01
C VAL A 179 12.96 12.72 -4.37
N TYR A 180 13.88 12.20 -5.17
CA TYR A 180 15.27 11.89 -4.79
C TYR A 180 16.27 12.96 -5.27
N GLY A 181 15.81 14.01 -5.95
CA GLY A 181 16.63 15.10 -6.48
C GLY A 181 17.21 14.85 -7.87
N TYR A 182 16.79 13.78 -8.57
CA TYR A 182 17.21 13.51 -9.94
C TYR A 182 16.41 14.32 -10.97
N ASP A 183 17.00 14.58 -12.14
CA ASP A 183 16.32 15.31 -13.21
C ASP A 183 15.26 14.45 -13.91
N MET A 184 14.02 14.97 -13.95
CA MET A 184 12.89 14.26 -14.56
C MET A 184 12.99 14.05 -16.06
N LYS A 185 13.75 14.87 -16.79
CA LYS A 185 13.74 14.87 -18.26
C LYS A 185 14.87 14.06 -18.87
N SER A 186 15.90 13.71 -18.08
CA SER A 186 17.12 13.08 -18.58
C SER A 186 17.53 11.82 -17.83
N ASN A 187 17.01 11.57 -16.62
CA ASN A 187 17.34 10.37 -15.87
C ASN A 187 16.92 9.09 -16.62
N ASP A 188 17.72 8.03 -16.47
CA ASP A 188 17.52 6.75 -17.16
C ASP A 188 16.42 5.87 -16.54
N SER A 189 15.89 6.22 -15.38
CA SER A 189 14.78 5.48 -14.76
C SER A 189 13.54 5.46 -15.66
N ILE A 190 12.79 4.36 -15.66
CA ILE A 190 11.44 4.30 -16.24
C ILE A 190 10.47 5.27 -15.54
N MET A 191 10.80 5.69 -14.31
CA MET A 191 10.03 6.65 -13.52
C MET A 191 10.41 8.12 -13.81
N SER A 192 11.20 8.36 -14.86
CA SER A 192 11.42 9.71 -15.40
C SER A 192 10.48 9.99 -16.58
N TYR A 193 10.41 11.25 -17.01
CA TYR A 193 9.75 11.69 -18.24
C TYR A 193 10.75 11.87 -19.38
N ASN A 194 11.82 11.08 -19.39
CA ASN A 194 12.84 11.16 -20.42
C ASN A 194 12.27 10.69 -21.77
N PRO A 195 12.11 11.60 -22.76
CA PRO A 195 11.47 11.27 -24.02
C PRO A 195 12.26 10.25 -24.85
N ARG A 196 13.56 10.05 -24.54
CA ARG A 196 14.39 9.02 -25.18
C ARG A 196 13.91 7.61 -24.87
N HIS A 197 13.09 7.43 -23.84
CA HIS A 197 12.53 6.13 -23.46
C HIS A 197 11.29 5.75 -24.29
N HIS A 198 10.70 6.70 -25.04
CA HIS A 198 9.44 6.50 -25.76
C HIS A 198 9.52 5.38 -26.80
N THR A 199 8.63 4.40 -26.65
CA THR A 199 8.44 3.34 -27.65
C THR A 199 7.78 3.88 -28.92
N LYS A 200 7.77 3.06 -29.98
CA LYS A 200 6.94 3.30 -31.16
C LYS A 200 6.08 2.07 -31.45
N GLY A 201 4.87 2.05 -30.89
CA GLY A 201 3.98 0.88 -30.91
C GLY A 201 4.64 -0.31 -30.22
N PHE A 202 4.85 -1.40 -30.96
CA PHE A 202 5.53 -2.61 -30.49
C PHE A 202 7.06 -2.63 -30.71
N THR A 203 7.65 -1.46 -30.96
CA THR A 203 9.10 -1.30 -31.16
C THR A 203 9.73 -0.61 -29.94
N PRO A 204 10.76 -1.21 -29.31
CA PRO A 204 11.44 -0.59 -28.17
C PRO A 204 12.13 0.70 -28.59
N SER A 205 12.34 1.62 -27.65
CA SER A 205 13.19 2.78 -27.87
C SER A 205 14.66 2.37 -28.01
N GLN A 206 15.47 3.23 -28.64
CA GLN A 206 16.93 2.98 -28.74
C GLN A 206 17.63 3.01 -27.38
N THR A 207 17.07 3.78 -26.45
CA THR A 207 17.51 3.89 -25.06
C THR A 207 16.32 3.60 -24.15
N PRO A 208 15.93 2.33 -23.96
CA PRO A 208 14.82 1.99 -23.09
C PRO A 208 15.16 2.36 -21.65
N GLY A 209 14.17 2.90 -20.94
CA GLY A 209 14.30 3.20 -19.52
C GLY A 209 14.68 1.95 -18.71
N LYS A 210 15.32 2.19 -17.57
CA LYS A 210 15.85 1.18 -16.65
C LYS A 210 15.23 1.34 -15.26
N LEU A 211 15.47 0.39 -14.37
CA LEU A 211 15.25 0.61 -12.94
C LEU A 211 16.57 1.12 -12.35
N ILE A 212 16.55 2.28 -11.70
CA ILE A 212 17.72 2.78 -10.95
C ILE A 212 17.80 2.05 -9.59
N PRO A 213 18.92 2.15 -8.83
CA PRO A 213 19.06 1.46 -7.55
C PRO A 213 17.92 1.73 -6.56
N GLU A 214 17.40 2.96 -6.52
CA GLU A 214 16.22 3.34 -5.72
C GLU A 214 14.97 2.54 -6.11
N ASP A 215 14.73 2.36 -7.40
CA ASP A 215 13.59 1.62 -7.92
C ASP A 215 13.72 0.14 -7.56
N LEU A 216 14.90 -0.45 -7.79
CA LEU A 216 15.17 -1.86 -7.46
C LEU A 216 14.99 -2.13 -5.95
N ARG A 217 15.56 -1.26 -5.11
CA ARG A 217 15.40 -1.34 -3.64
C ARG A 217 13.94 -1.26 -3.24
N ALA A 218 13.16 -0.35 -3.85
CA ALA A 218 11.74 -0.19 -3.53
C ALA A 218 10.91 -1.40 -4.00
N LEU A 219 11.09 -1.87 -5.23
CA LEU A 219 10.35 -3.02 -5.76
C LEU A 219 10.64 -4.31 -4.99
N ALA A 220 11.87 -4.49 -4.50
CA ALA A 220 12.23 -5.62 -3.62
C ALA A 220 11.46 -5.62 -2.29
N LEU A 221 10.91 -4.49 -1.84
CA LEU A 221 10.04 -4.47 -0.65
C LEU A 221 8.58 -4.82 -0.98
N ASN A 222 8.17 -4.81 -2.25
CA ASN A 222 6.80 -5.11 -2.67
C ASN A 222 6.59 -6.61 -2.95
N GLN A 223 6.76 -7.43 -1.91
CA GLN A 223 6.73 -8.90 -1.98
C GLN A 223 5.38 -9.47 -2.44
N ARG A 224 4.26 -8.75 -2.27
CA ARG A 224 2.95 -9.17 -2.79
C ARG A 224 2.87 -9.12 -4.31
N VAL A 225 3.60 -8.20 -4.96
CA VAL A 225 3.65 -8.11 -6.44
C VAL A 225 4.83 -8.88 -7.00
N PHE A 226 5.98 -8.84 -6.31
CA PHE A 226 7.25 -9.41 -6.74
C PHE A 226 7.78 -10.42 -5.70
N PRO A 227 7.10 -11.56 -5.51
CA PRO A 227 7.49 -12.52 -4.48
C PRO A 227 8.90 -13.07 -4.75
N GLY A 228 9.76 -12.96 -3.74
CA GLY A 228 11.13 -13.47 -3.77
C GLY A 228 12.14 -12.55 -4.47
N VAL A 229 11.72 -11.38 -4.99
CA VAL A 229 12.69 -10.39 -5.50
C VAL A 229 13.50 -9.83 -4.34
N GLN A 230 14.82 -9.77 -4.50
CA GLN A 230 15.75 -9.24 -3.51
C GLN A 230 16.56 -8.09 -4.10
N PHE A 231 16.95 -7.15 -3.23
CA PHE A 231 17.88 -6.07 -3.54
C PHE A 231 19.26 -6.40 -2.98
N ASP A 232 20.28 -6.37 -3.83
CA ASP A 232 21.68 -6.63 -3.48
C ASP A 232 22.52 -5.37 -3.72
N PRO A 233 22.81 -4.57 -2.68
CA PRO A 233 23.50 -3.30 -2.87
C PRO A 233 24.90 -3.45 -3.48
N GLU A 234 25.59 -4.58 -3.28
CA GLU A 234 26.94 -4.79 -3.83
C GLU A 234 26.91 -4.97 -5.35
N LYS A 235 25.83 -5.54 -5.89
CA LYS A 235 25.65 -5.77 -7.33
C LYS A 235 24.80 -4.70 -8.00
N GLU A 236 23.96 -4.01 -7.24
CA GLU A 236 22.90 -3.17 -7.76
C GLU A 236 23.18 -1.68 -7.65
N VAL A 237 24.16 -1.29 -6.83
CA VAL A 237 24.61 0.10 -6.71
C VAL A 237 25.92 0.28 -7.48
N PRO A 238 25.93 1.07 -8.57
CA PRO A 238 27.17 1.34 -9.30
C PRO A 238 28.23 2.00 -8.41
N GLN A 239 29.50 1.73 -8.68
CA GLN A 239 30.60 2.37 -7.95
C GLN A 239 30.50 3.90 -8.05
N GLY A 240 30.58 4.59 -6.90
CA GLY A 240 30.45 6.05 -6.82
C GLY A 240 29.02 6.57 -6.89
N TYR A 241 28.00 5.70 -6.98
CA TYR A 241 26.61 6.10 -6.95
C TYR A 241 26.19 6.52 -5.53
N SER A 242 25.60 7.71 -5.41
CA SER A 242 25.05 8.21 -4.14
C SER A 242 23.57 7.85 -4.05
N MET A 243 23.26 6.81 -3.27
CA MET A 243 21.89 6.38 -3.06
C MET A 243 21.13 7.32 -2.13
N ALA A 244 19.84 7.52 -2.43
CA ALA A 244 18.94 8.20 -1.50
C ALA A 244 18.82 7.41 -0.17
N ALA A 245 19.06 8.10 0.95
CA ALA A 245 19.02 7.49 2.29
C ALA A 245 17.63 6.99 2.72
N ARG A 246 16.57 7.43 2.06
CA ARG A 246 15.19 7.03 2.34
C ARG A 246 14.44 6.66 1.07
N ILE A 247 13.53 5.71 1.19
CA ILE A 247 12.49 5.46 0.20
C ILE A 247 11.35 6.45 0.46
N VAL A 248 10.85 7.07 -0.60
CA VAL A 248 9.71 7.99 -0.53
C VAL A 248 8.47 7.25 -1.07
N PRO A 249 7.51 6.86 -0.21
CA PRO A 249 6.33 6.14 -0.67
C PRO A 249 5.29 7.09 -1.30
N LEU A 250 4.52 6.57 -2.27
CA LEU A 250 3.28 7.20 -2.71
C LEU A 250 2.21 7.13 -1.60
N GLY A 251 1.38 8.16 -1.46
CA GLY A 251 0.32 8.20 -0.44
C GLY A 251 -0.91 7.33 -0.78
N PRO A 252 -1.79 7.04 0.19
CA PRO A 252 -3.04 6.32 -0.04
C PRO A 252 -4.04 7.14 -0.86
N MET A 253 -4.84 6.46 -1.70
CA MET A 253 -5.91 7.08 -2.48
C MET A 253 -7.14 7.35 -1.60
N LYS A 254 -7.86 8.46 -1.84
CA LYS A 254 -9.15 8.71 -1.20
C LYS A 254 -10.28 8.10 -2.03
N ILE A 255 -10.61 6.83 -1.78
CA ILE A 255 -11.64 6.08 -2.52
C ILE A 255 -13.01 6.31 -1.86
N PRO A 256 -14.01 6.87 -2.56
CA PRO A 256 -15.30 7.16 -1.95
C PRO A 256 -16.01 5.90 -1.46
N GLY A 257 -16.60 5.97 -0.26
CA GLY A 257 -17.28 4.84 0.37
C GLY A 257 -16.36 3.77 0.97
N GLN A 258 -15.04 3.90 0.81
CA GLN A 258 -14.06 3.04 1.49
C GLN A 258 -13.46 3.81 2.68
N PRO A 259 -13.39 3.21 3.87
CA PRO A 259 -12.78 3.86 5.02
C PRO A 259 -11.28 4.11 4.78
N ASP A 260 -10.77 5.13 5.45
CA ASP A 260 -9.33 5.38 5.57
C ASP A 260 -8.68 4.36 6.51
N GLY A 261 -7.34 4.38 6.60
CA GLY A 261 -6.59 3.45 7.45
C GLY A 261 -6.85 3.59 8.95
N VAL A 262 -6.09 2.81 9.71
CA VAL A 262 -6.09 2.80 11.18
C VAL A 262 -6.02 4.21 11.77
N LYS A 263 -6.91 4.52 12.70
CA LYS A 263 -6.89 5.75 13.49
C LYS A 263 -6.33 5.45 14.88
N VAL A 264 -5.46 6.32 15.37
CA VAL A 264 -4.89 6.20 16.71
C VAL A 264 -5.14 7.48 17.50
N THR A 265 -5.60 7.34 18.73
CA THR A 265 -5.85 8.45 19.66
C THR A 265 -5.19 8.14 21.01
N THR A 266 -4.97 9.17 21.82
CA THR A 266 -4.41 9.03 23.17
C THR A 266 -4.91 10.15 24.06
N ASP A 267 -5.09 9.85 25.35
CA ASP A 267 -5.27 10.81 26.43
C ASP A 267 -3.97 11.12 27.18
N SER A 268 -2.88 10.42 26.83
CA SER A 268 -1.60 10.45 27.53
C SER A 268 -0.63 11.47 26.92
N GLY A 269 -1.16 12.44 26.19
CA GLY A 269 -0.44 13.57 25.61
C GLY A 269 0.45 13.24 24.40
N GLU A 270 0.97 14.31 23.79
CA GLU A 270 1.77 14.30 22.56
C GLU A 270 2.91 15.32 22.70
N ASP A 271 3.98 14.93 23.37
CA ASP A 271 5.09 15.83 23.70
C ASP A 271 6.06 16.00 22.52
N TYR A 272 6.89 17.05 22.56
CA TYR A 272 7.95 17.34 21.58
C TYR A 272 7.46 17.46 20.13
N GLY A 273 6.21 17.88 19.93
CA GLY A 273 5.58 18.00 18.61
C GLY A 273 5.33 16.66 17.92
N SER A 274 5.46 15.54 18.65
CA SER A 274 5.15 14.21 18.14
C SER A 274 3.66 13.98 18.01
N LYS A 275 3.25 12.92 17.30
CA LYS A 275 1.84 12.56 17.13
C LYS A 275 1.62 11.07 17.32
N VAL A 276 0.59 10.68 18.07
CA VAL A 276 0.23 9.26 18.28
C VAL A 276 -0.15 8.59 16.98
N ALA A 277 -0.75 9.34 16.04
CA ALA A 277 -1.10 8.84 14.71
C ALA A 277 0.11 8.30 13.91
N ASN A 278 1.34 8.72 14.24
CA ASN A 278 2.54 8.30 13.52
C ASN A 278 2.84 6.80 13.67
N ILE A 279 2.37 6.16 14.74
CA ILE A 279 2.84 4.81 15.14
C ILE A 279 2.19 3.67 14.35
N ALA A 280 1.08 3.89 13.65
CA ALA A 280 0.31 2.81 13.01
C ALA A 280 0.59 2.64 11.51
N GLN A 281 1.13 3.64 10.82
CA GLN A 281 1.29 3.62 9.35
C GLN A 281 2.63 4.19 8.87
N GLY A 282 3.38 4.83 9.78
CA GLY A 282 4.67 5.45 9.47
C GLY A 282 5.80 4.43 9.34
N ARG A 283 6.95 4.91 8.84
CA ARG A 283 8.19 4.15 8.87
C ARG A 283 8.60 3.91 10.32
N ILE A 284 8.86 2.67 10.67
CA ILE A 284 9.43 2.29 11.96
C ILE A 284 10.95 2.47 11.87
N ALA A 285 11.48 3.47 12.56
CA ALA A 285 12.92 3.71 12.57
C ALA A 285 13.63 2.62 13.41
N PRO A 286 14.88 2.24 13.07
CA PRO A 286 15.65 1.32 13.89
C PRO A 286 16.01 1.95 15.24
N ASN A 287 16.13 1.11 16.27
CA ASN A 287 16.61 1.51 17.58
C ASN A 287 18.12 1.33 17.68
N LYS A 288 18.89 2.37 17.36
CA LYS A 288 20.36 2.31 17.33
C LYS A 288 20.97 3.08 18.49
N ARG A 289 21.93 2.46 19.18
CA ARG A 289 22.78 3.09 20.19
C ARG A 289 24.11 3.49 19.55
N ASP A 290 24.10 4.58 18.79
CA ASP A 290 25.26 5.09 18.04
C ASP A 290 25.77 6.44 18.58
N GLY A 291 25.31 6.83 19.78
CA GLY A 291 25.66 8.10 20.42
C GLY A 291 24.93 9.32 19.87
N LYS A 292 24.03 9.16 18.88
CA LYS A 292 23.21 10.25 18.35
C LYS A 292 21.77 10.16 18.87
N VAL A 293 21.13 11.32 19.06
CA VAL A 293 19.69 11.36 19.34
C VAL A 293 18.94 11.08 18.04
N THR A 294 18.22 9.96 17.99
CA THR A 294 17.46 9.53 16.80
C THR A 294 15.96 9.78 16.89
N PHE A 295 15.51 10.54 17.91
CA PHE A 295 14.11 10.89 18.06
C PHE A 295 13.62 11.71 16.85
N ASN A 296 12.46 11.34 16.31
CA ASN A 296 11.84 12.06 15.20
C ASN A 296 10.34 12.22 15.45
N ALA A 297 9.93 13.44 15.79
CA ALA A 297 8.53 13.80 16.05
C ALA A 297 7.59 13.53 14.86
N LYS A 298 8.11 13.43 13.63
CA LYS A 298 7.29 13.14 12.43
C LYS A 298 6.98 11.66 12.25
N THR A 299 7.67 10.76 12.94
CA THR A 299 7.52 9.30 12.75
C THR A 299 7.34 8.54 14.06
N MET A 300 7.49 9.21 15.20
CA MET A 300 7.35 8.62 16.53
C MET A 300 6.26 9.33 17.32
N TRP A 301 5.86 8.72 18.44
CA TRP A 301 5.04 9.31 19.49
C TRP A 301 5.82 9.32 20.79
N HIS A 302 5.75 10.44 21.50
CA HIS A 302 6.27 10.61 22.85
C HIS A 302 5.10 10.99 23.77
N SER A 303 4.83 10.17 24.78
CA SER A 303 3.79 10.46 25.76
C SER A 303 4.20 11.63 26.65
N THR A 304 3.23 12.32 27.24
CA THR A 304 3.48 13.10 28.44
C THR A 304 3.85 12.16 29.60
N LYS A 305 4.55 12.70 30.60
CA LYS A 305 4.91 11.95 31.81
C LYS A 305 3.65 11.50 32.56
N ALA A 306 3.46 10.19 32.69
CA ALA A 306 2.30 9.60 33.37
C ALA A 306 2.54 9.49 34.89
N PRO A 307 1.63 10.03 35.74
CA PRO A 307 1.74 9.93 37.20
C PRO A 307 1.75 8.48 37.72
N THR A 308 0.99 7.60 37.06
CA THR A 308 0.86 6.19 37.42
C THR A 308 1.88 5.30 36.71
N GLY A 309 2.72 5.89 35.84
CA GLY A 309 3.59 5.18 34.90
C GLY A 309 2.86 4.56 33.71
N TRP A 310 1.53 4.47 33.70
CA TRP A 310 0.78 3.91 32.56
C TRP A 310 0.34 5.01 31.60
N VAL A 311 0.63 4.81 30.31
CA VAL A 311 0.10 5.62 29.22
C VAL A 311 -0.82 4.77 28.36
N SER A 312 -1.83 5.37 27.74
CA SER A 312 -2.85 4.67 26.96
C SER A 312 -2.96 5.22 25.55
N ILE A 313 -3.14 4.32 24.61
CA ILE A 313 -3.56 4.65 23.25
C ILE A 313 -4.78 3.81 22.89
N GLU A 314 -5.60 4.34 22.00
CA GLU A 314 -6.70 3.61 21.38
C GLU A 314 -6.49 3.54 19.88
N VAL A 315 -6.68 2.34 19.34
CA VAL A 315 -6.49 2.00 17.94
C VAL A 315 -7.84 1.58 17.39
N ALA A 316 -8.38 2.38 16.48
CA ALA A 316 -9.63 2.10 15.77
C ALA A 316 -9.32 1.64 14.34
N PHE A 317 -9.61 0.38 14.06
CA PHE A 317 -9.51 -0.20 12.73
C PHE A 317 -10.71 0.20 11.86
N PRO A 318 -10.53 0.33 10.53
CA PRO A 318 -11.63 0.64 9.62
C PRO A 318 -12.70 -0.46 9.61
N TYR A 319 -12.28 -1.71 9.80
CA TYR A 319 -13.13 -2.91 9.87
C TYR A 319 -12.90 -3.65 11.18
N GLU A 320 -13.80 -4.58 11.51
CA GLU A 320 -13.52 -5.54 12.58
C GLU A 320 -12.35 -6.44 12.16
N VAL A 321 -11.36 -6.59 13.04
CA VAL A 321 -10.19 -7.43 12.78
C VAL A 321 -10.04 -8.48 13.85
N GLU A 322 -9.53 -9.65 13.48
CA GLU A 322 -9.04 -10.66 14.42
C GLU A 322 -7.55 -10.42 14.66
N LEU A 323 -7.17 -10.06 15.88
CA LEU A 323 -5.76 -9.94 16.25
C LEU A 323 -5.29 -11.20 16.96
N THR A 324 -4.10 -11.66 16.59
CA THR A 324 -3.41 -12.79 17.23
C THR A 324 -2.01 -12.40 17.71
N ARG A 325 -1.47 -11.29 17.20
CA ARG A 325 -0.15 -10.78 17.56
C ARG A 325 -0.10 -9.27 17.34
N VAL A 326 0.63 -8.60 18.23
CA VAL A 326 1.05 -7.22 18.05
C VAL A 326 2.56 -7.15 18.25
N GLU A 327 3.26 -6.47 17.35
CA GLU A 327 4.66 -6.12 17.53
C GLU A 327 4.74 -4.67 17.99
N ILE A 328 5.57 -4.44 19.01
CA ILE A 328 5.71 -3.16 19.69
C ILE A 328 7.14 -2.68 19.50
N HIS A 329 7.29 -1.49 18.92
CA HIS A 329 8.58 -0.84 18.74
C HIS A 329 8.61 0.41 19.62
N SER A 330 9.13 0.28 20.82
CA SER A 330 9.32 1.35 21.79
C SER A 330 10.77 1.84 21.81
N GLN A 331 11.06 2.83 22.66
CA GLN A 331 12.38 3.44 22.83
C GLN A 331 12.87 4.25 21.61
N HIS A 332 13.76 5.20 21.84
CA HIS A 332 14.58 5.79 20.79
C HIS A 332 16.04 5.94 21.22
N SER A 333 16.93 6.14 20.25
CA SER A 333 18.37 6.29 20.45
C SER A 333 19.05 5.12 21.20
N GLY A 334 18.40 3.95 21.28
CA GLY A 334 18.88 2.80 22.05
C GLY A 334 18.87 2.97 23.57
N GLU A 335 18.28 4.04 24.10
CA GLU A 335 18.42 4.39 25.51
C GLU A 335 17.13 4.89 26.16
N TYR A 336 16.34 5.71 25.48
CA TYR A 336 15.33 6.53 26.14
C TYR A 336 13.90 6.01 25.99
N HIS A 337 13.18 5.99 27.12
CA HIS A 337 11.71 5.87 27.20
C HIS A 337 11.13 4.57 26.63
N ALA A 338 11.79 3.44 26.90
CA ALA A 338 11.23 2.11 26.57
C ALA A 338 9.95 1.82 27.37
N ALA A 339 9.04 1.05 26.76
CA ALA A 339 7.92 0.46 27.47
C ALA A 339 8.37 -0.84 28.16
N HIS A 340 7.95 -1.05 29.41
CA HIS A 340 8.31 -2.22 30.21
C HIS A 340 7.22 -3.29 30.28
N ALA A 341 5.97 -2.90 30.04
CA ALA A 341 4.84 -3.80 29.99
C ALA A 341 3.75 -3.23 29.08
N VAL A 342 2.87 -4.11 28.61
CA VAL A 342 1.68 -3.73 27.86
C VAL A 342 0.43 -4.43 28.42
N GLY A 343 -0.65 -3.68 28.55
CA GLY A 343 -2.00 -4.20 28.72
C GLY A 343 -2.81 -3.97 27.44
N VAL A 344 -3.38 -5.03 26.89
CA VAL A 344 -4.18 -5.03 25.66
C VAL A 344 -5.63 -5.33 26.04
N SER A 345 -6.53 -4.46 25.60
CA SER A 345 -7.98 -4.61 25.79
C SER A 345 -8.72 -4.37 24.48
N VAL A 346 -9.91 -4.96 24.35
CA VAL A 346 -10.79 -4.81 23.19
C VAL A 346 -12.13 -4.25 23.63
N GLN A 347 -12.70 -3.35 22.82
CA GLN A 347 -13.99 -2.72 23.08
C GLN A 347 -15.15 -3.61 22.58
N ASP A 348 -16.16 -3.82 23.42
CA ASP A 348 -17.42 -4.48 23.04
C ASP A 348 -18.41 -3.50 22.39
N CYS A 349 -19.56 -4.00 21.93
CA CYS A 349 -20.61 -3.17 21.32
C CYS A 349 -21.27 -2.18 22.30
N ALA A 350 -21.07 -2.35 23.60
CA ALA A 350 -21.54 -1.44 24.65
C ALA A 350 -20.43 -0.45 25.07
N GLU A 351 -19.40 -0.30 24.24
CA GLU A 351 -18.25 0.60 24.43
C GLU A 351 -17.37 0.26 25.64
N ARG A 352 -17.52 -0.92 26.24
CA ARG A 352 -16.73 -1.35 27.40
C ARG A 352 -15.49 -2.11 26.95
N PHE A 353 -14.37 -1.83 27.61
CA PHE A 353 -13.11 -2.52 27.35
C PHE A 353 -12.95 -3.77 28.23
N SER A 354 -12.73 -4.91 27.60
CA SER A 354 -12.36 -6.17 28.26
C SER A 354 -10.88 -6.45 28.05
N VAL A 355 -10.18 -6.93 29.10
CA VAL A 355 -8.76 -7.24 29.02
C VAL A 355 -8.55 -8.51 28.21
N VAL A 356 -7.72 -8.42 27.18
CA VAL A 356 -7.31 -9.54 26.34
C VAL A 356 -5.99 -10.13 26.82
N ARG A 357 -5.02 -9.27 27.19
CA ARG A 357 -3.68 -9.70 27.60
C ARG A 357 -2.99 -8.64 28.45
N ASN A 358 -2.23 -9.07 29.45
CA ASN A 358 -1.16 -8.27 30.04
C ASN A 358 0.18 -9.00 29.83
N ALA A 359 1.23 -8.28 29.50
CA ALA A 359 2.55 -8.86 29.26
C ALA A 359 3.67 -7.90 29.68
N ASN A 360 4.74 -8.44 30.26
CA ASN A 360 5.99 -7.71 30.42
C ASN A 360 6.76 -7.74 29.10
N LEU A 361 7.31 -6.61 28.68
CA LEU A 361 8.12 -6.49 27.48
C LEU A 361 9.58 -6.78 27.82
N LYS A 362 10.21 -7.63 27.01
CA LYS A 362 11.60 -8.08 27.20
C LYS A 362 12.60 -7.12 26.60
N SER A 363 12.19 -6.33 25.61
CA SER A 363 13.06 -5.43 24.87
C SER A 363 12.27 -4.26 24.27
N ALA A 364 12.99 -3.28 23.72
CA ALA A 364 12.41 -2.16 23.00
C ALA A 364 11.60 -2.60 21.77
N ASP A 365 12.01 -3.68 21.12
CA ASP A 365 11.31 -4.35 20.02
C ASP A 365 10.82 -5.71 20.54
N ASP A 366 9.51 -5.87 20.75
CA ASP A 366 8.97 -7.11 21.32
C ASP A 366 7.65 -7.52 20.68
N THR A 367 7.35 -8.80 20.76
CA THR A 367 6.18 -9.44 20.18
C THR A 367 5.25 -9.94 21.27
N VAL A 368 4.01 -9.48 21.26
CA VAL A 368 2.97 -9.93 22.20
C VAL A 368 1.93 -10.76 21.46
N ARG A 369 1.89 -12.06 21.77
CA ARG A 369 0.86 -12.97 21.28
C ARG A 369 -0.44 -12.77 22.06
N LEU A 370 -1.54 -12.76 21.32
CA LEU A 370 -2.89 -12.60 21.82
C LEU A 370 -3.69 -13.88 21.55
N PRO A 371 -4.66 -14.25 22.40
CA PRO A 371 -5.70 -15.16 21.96
C PRO A 371 -6.41 -14.57 20.74
N LYS A 372 -6.94 -15.44 19.86
CA LYS A 372 -7.72 -15.01 18.69
C LYS A 372 -8.93 -14.21 19.16
N THR A 373 -8.85 -12.89 19.00
CA THR A 373 -9.87 -11.98 19.51
C THR A 373 -10.24 -10.99 18.43
N LYS A 374 -11.55 -10.86 18.20
CA LYS A 374 -12.11 -9.90 17.24
C LYS A 374 -12.44 -8.59 17.91
N GLY A 375 -12.19 -7.50 17.21
CA GLY A 375 -12.61 -6.18 17.62
C GLY A 375 -12.24 -5.12 16.62
N ARG A 376 -12.98 -4.02 16.65
CA ARG A 376 -12.70 -2.84 15.84
C ARG A 376 -11.88 -1.80 16.58
N VAL A 377 -12.14 -1.63 17.89
CA VAL A 377 -11.43 -0.66 18.74
C VAL A 377 -10.67 -1.41 19.82
N TRP A 378 -9.39 -1.10 19.92
CA TRP A 378 -8.45 -1.75 20.82
C TRP A 378 -7.73 -0.70 21.65
N ARG A 379 -7.56 -0.97 22.95
CA ARG A 379 -6.79 -0.12 23.84
C ARG A 379 -5.49 -0.81 24.20
N PHE A 380 -4.39 -0.09 24.03
CA PHE A 380 -3.06 -0.53 24.44
C PHE A 380 -2.57 0.42 25.52
N ARG A 381 -2.28 -0.12 26.70
CA ARG A 381 -1.67 0.60 27.80
C ARG A 381 -0.23 0.18 27.94
N PHE A 382 0.70 1.11 28.03
CA PHE A 382 2.13 0.84 28.16
C PHE A 382 2.65 1.36 29.49
N LEU A 383 3.43 0.54 30.19
CA LEU A 383 4.09 0.93 31.44
C LEU A 383 5.43 1.58 31.12
N ALA A 384 5.57 2.84 31.50
CA ALA A 384 6.81 3.60 31.43
C ALA A 384 7.86 3.10 32.43
N GLY A 385 9.13 3.31 32.09
CA GLY A 385 10.24 3.11 33.01
C GLY A 385 10.40 4.27 33.99
N ARG A 386 11.61 4.43 34.54
CA ARG A 386 11.94 5.47 35.54
C ARG A 386 11.66 6.90 35.05
N SER A 387 11.66 7.15 33.75
CA SER A 387 11.32 8.47 33.18
C SER A 387 9.86 8.85 33.40
N GLY A 388 8.96 7.88 33.55
CA GLY A 388 7.51 8.09 33.55
C GLY A 388 6.92 8.39 32.17
N CYS A 389 7.73 8.37 31.11
CA CYS A 389 7.32 8.56 29.71
C CYS A 389 7.58 7.30 28.87
N VAL A 390 6.82 7.13 27.80
CA VAL A 390 7.03 6.11 26.77
C VAL A 390 7.21 6.78 25.42
N VAL A 391 8.16 6.28 24.63
CA VAL A 391 8.25 6.57 23.19
C VAL A 391 7.89 5.32 22.41
N LEU A 392 7.00 5.48 21.43
CA LEU A 392 6.69 4.46 20.44
C LEU A 392 7.17 4.93 19.06
N ARG A 393 7.98 4.08 18.42
CA ARG A 393 8.38 4.19 17.01
C ARG A 393 7.34 3.58 16.08
N GLY A 394 6.60 2.57 16.55
CA GLY A 394 5.52 1.98 15.78
C GLY A 394 4.87 0.78 16.45
N LEU A 395 3.71 0.40 15.91
CA LEU A 395 2.95 -0.80 16.23
C LEU A 395 2.60 -1.54 14.95
N ARG A 396 2.69 -2.86 14.98
CA ARG A 396 2.28 -3.72 13.86
C ARG A 396 1.25 -4.73 14.35
N PHE A 397 0.23 -4.95 13.55
CA PHE A 397 -0.93 -5.75 13.93
C PHE A 397 -1.02 -6.97 13.02
N PHE A 398 -1.32 -8.14 13.58
CA PHE A 398 -1.32 -9.38 12.81
C PHE A 398 -2.53 -10.25 13.09
N SER A 399 -3.04 -10.86 12.03
CA SER A 399 -3.97 -11.99 12.07
C SER A 399 -3.24 -13.24 11.57
N ALA A 400 -3.00 -14.19 12.47
CA ALA A 400 -2.02 -15.24 12.29
C ALA A 400 -0.64 -14.66 11.87
N ASP A 401 -0.17 -15.01 10.67
CA ASP A 401 1.10 -14.52 10.11
C ASP A 401 0.92 -13.32 9.17
N ASP A 402 -0.33 -12.95 8.84
CA ASP A 402 -0.62 -11.87 7.91
C ASP A 402 -0.66 -10.52 8.65
N GLU A 403 0.21 -9.60 8.26
CA GLU A 403 0.23 -8.22 8.77
C GLU A 403 -0.97 -7.42 8.24
N LEU A 404 -1.71 -6.83 9.17
CA LEU A 404 -2.84 -5.95 8.90
C LEU A 404 -2.35 -4.51 8.84
N PHE A 405 -2.77 -3.78 7.81
CA PHE A 405 -2.40 -2.36 7.61
C PHE A 405 -0.87 -2.14 7.70
N PRO A 406 -0.06 -2.83 6.89
CA PRO A 406 1.39 -2.73 6.95
C PRO A 406 1.86 -1.27 6.71
N PRO A 407 3.04 -0.90 7.23
CA PRO A 407 3.60 0.44 7.02
C PRO A 407 3.81 0.71 5.53
N LEU A 408 3.77 1.99 5.14
CA LEU A 408 3.94 2.39 3.73
C LEU A 408 5.30 1.99 3.14
N VAL A 409 6.30 1.80 3.99
CA VAL A 409 7.59 1.20 3.62
C VAL A 409 7.81 0.06 4.60
N PRO A 410 7.79 -1.21 4.13
CA PRO A 410 8.13 -2.35 4.96
C PRO A 410 9.48 -2.14 5.64
N CYS A 411 9.61 -2.61 6.88
CA CYS A 411 10.91 -2.66 7.52
C CYS A 411 11.81 -3.60 6.71
N GLU A 412 13.05 -3.20 6.46
CA GLU A 412 14.07 -4.13 5.97
C GLU A 412 14.14 -5.29 6.99
N PRO A 413 14.11 -6.56 6.52
CA PRO A 413 14.18 -7.73 7.40
C PRO A 413 15.42 -7.75 8.30
#